data_AF-A1WEI9-F1
#
_entry.id   AF-A1WEI9-F1
#
_cell.length_a   1.000
_cell.length_b   1.000
_cell.length_c   1.000
_cell.angle_alpha   90.00
_cell.angle_beta   90.00
_cell.angle_gamma   90.00
#
_symmetry.space_group_name_H-M   'P 1'
#
loop_
_entity.id
_entity.type
_entity.pdbx_description
1 polymer ?
#
loop_
_entity_poly.entity_id
_entity_poly.type
_entity_poly.pdbx_seq_one_letter_code
_entity_poly.pdbx_strand_id
1 'polypeptide(L)'
;MRDPDGKLETYEGKIEFCIRRLKQLSKNEDKEIFTRWHNTLSTFPRVIEYMLFRYGRGDPLADIWSYFEKDGWPFYQRVVVHAKQLPPLSPDKDQERPSIGLFIGARSARTVNFFLAFLLCMDESSERIINHRNWLFMDPPCPLVDVMLKSFIPNHRGVPNYKYNKYRQWWTFPLVNALAQPPEQRPAALAAHMNNWYRLMRPLGWKPNRDPALEKDGLFCDFAFEVALAVCAYDIDDSSFRDHPHYPRDLVDHYRQHIRHTRDAWRAEGLGAGIELPPPVPPKRVDLAKSKRKNFARWVELACDGYDDAVESVLETTGKPRKIQDFFQLLEALQDVGHAIHADGKDSDTLDSQAADLADARGIGPFEAPDSDPPQGGARCTAILRALHAWAAPRGYQLIDLDDQDDAWHAVLVKTEYHDEFLALSQALGLRTRKPQQAYLD
;
A
#
# COMPACT_ATOMS: atom_id res chain seq x y z
N MET A 1 -11.35 -13.68 -17.73
CA MET A 1 -10.38 -13.35 -16.67
C MET A 1 -10.76 -12.01 -16.09
N ARG A 2 -10.61 -11.80 -14.78
CA ARG A 2 -10.84 -10.47 -14.17
C ARG A 2 -9.58 -9.62 -14.19
N ASP A 3 -8.43 -10.24 -14.03
CA ASP A 3 -7.15 -9.57 -14.18
C ASP A 3 -6.91 -9.26 -15.67
N PRO A 4 -6.90 -7.98 -16.08
CA PRO A 4 -6.67 -7.60 -17.48
C PRO A 4 -5.22 -7.87 -17.92
N ASP A 5 -4.28 -7.90 -16.97
CA ASP A 5 -2.84 -8.03 -17.21
C ASP A 5 -2.35 -9.49 -16.95
N GLY A 6 -3.29 -10.37 -16.61
CA GLY A 6 -3.05 -11.73 -16.16
C GLY A 6 -2.92 -12.76 -17.29
N LYS A 7 -2.17 -13.84 -17.01
CA LYS A 7 -2.12 -15.05 -17.86
C LYS A 7 -2.81 -16.22 -17.18
N LEU A 8 -3.60 -16.97 -17.95
CA LEU A 8 -4.39 -18.10 -17.44
C LEU A 8 -3.48 -19.15 -16.81
N GLU A 9 -2.43 -19.55 -17.51
CA GLU A 9 -1.44 -20.54 -17.07
C GLU A 9 -0.76 -20.12 -15.76
N THR A 10 -0.45 -18.83 -15.60
CA THR A 10 0.14 -18.29 -14.37
C THR A 10 -0.83 -18.44 -13.19
N TYR A 11 -2.12 -18.11 -13.39
CA TYR A 11 -3.14 -18.29 -12.37
C TYR A 11 -3.34 -19.77 -12.03
N GLU A 12 -3.37 -20.66 -13.02
CA GLU A 12 -3.47 -22.11 -12.82
C GLU A 12 -2.30 -22.65 -11.99
N GLY A 13 -1.06 -22.27 -12.32
CA GLY A 13 0.12 -22.66 -11.55
C GLY A 13 0.09 -22.14 -10.11
N LYS A 14 -0.41 -20.91 -9.87
CA LYS A 14 -0.58 -20.36 -8.51
C LYS A 14 -1.68 -21.08 -7.74
N ILE A 15 -2.80 -21.43 -8.38
CA ILE A 15 -3.90 -22.19 -7.81
C ILE A 15 -3.42 -23.59 -7.42
N GLU A 16 -2.71 -24.30 -8.31
CA GLU A 16 -2.12 -25.61 -8.01
C GLU A 16 -1.11 -25.55 -6.87
N PHE A 17 -0.26 -24.52 -6.84
CA PHE A 17 0.64 -24.29 -5.72
C PHE A 17 -0.14 -24.15 -4.40
N CYS A 18 -1.23 -23.38 -4.39
CA CYS A 18 -2.07 -23.23 -3.22
C CYS A 18 -2.72 -24.55 -2.80
N ILE A 19 -3.26 -25.33 -3.74
CA ILE A 19 -3.84 -26.65 -3.47
C ILE A 19 -2.81 -27.59 -2.84
N ARG A 20 -1.58 -27.66 -3.40
CA ARG A 20 -0.51 -28.51 -2.85
C ARG A 20 -0.15 -28.09 -1.43
N ARG A 21 -0.06 -26.79 -1.17
CA ARG A 21 0.23 -26.25 0.18
C ARG A 21 -0.90 -26.56 1.15
N LEU A 22 -2.16 -26.36 0.79
CA LEU A 22 -3.30 -26.70 1.65
C LEU A 22 -3.37 -28.19 1.96
N LYS A 23 -3.10 -29.06 0.98
CA LYS A 23 -2.99 -30.52 1.20
C LYS A 23 -1.84 -30.87 2.15
N GLN A 24 -0.70 -30.22 2.02
CA GLN A 24 0.44 -30.40 2.94
C GLN A 24 0.07 -29.96 4.36
N LEU A 25 -0.61 -28.82 4.49
CA LEU A 25 -1.03 -28.25 5.76
C LEU A 25 -2.03 -29.18 6.47
N SER A 26 -3.03 -29.66 5.73
CA SER A 26 -4.05 -30.60 6.23
C SER A 26 -3.46 -31.94 6.66
N LYS A 27 -2.52 -32.53 5.90
CA LYS A 27 -1.85 -33.78 6.28
C LYS A 27 -1.04 -33.71 7.58
N ASN A 28 -0.71 -32.51 8.04
CA ASN A 28 0.11 -32.29 9.22
C ASN A 28 -0.65 -31.49 10.30
N GLU A 29 -1.98 -31.39 10.22
CA GLU A 29 -2.78 -30.55 11.12
C GLU A 29 -2.70 -30.98 12.59
N ASP A 30 -2.46 -32.26 12.86
CA ASP A 30 -2.33 -32.78 14.22
C ASP A 30 -0.92 -32.66 14.81
N LYS A 31 0.10 -32.38 13.99
CA LYS A 31 1.50 -32.35 14.44
C LYS A 31 1.81 -31.04 15.15
N GLU A 32 2.11 -31.09 16.44
CA GLU A 32 2.37 -29.91 17.29
C GLU A 32 3.33 -28.89 16.66
N ILE A 33 4.54 -29.30 16.28
CA ILE A 33 5.56 -28.41 15.68
C ILE A 33 5.01 -27.73 14.42
N PHE A 34 4.25 -28.46 13.62
CA PHE A 34 3.70 -27.94 12.38
C PHE A 34 2.54 -26.96 12.65
N THR A 35 1.67 -27.28 13.61
CA THR A 35 0.56 -26.44 14.04
C THR A 35 1.04 -25.12 14.64
N ARG A 36 2.05 -25.15 15.50
CA ARG A 36 2.62 -23.93 16.13
C ARG A 36 3.27 -22.99 15.14
N TRP A 37 4.08 -23.51 14.22
CA TRP A 37 5.01 -22.68 13.44
C TRP A 37 4.57 -22.45 12.00
N HIS A 38 3.74 -23.34 11.44
CA HIS A 38 3.42 -23.33 10.01
C HIS A 38 1.92 -23.24 9.73
N ASN A 39 1.04 -23.61 10.66
CA ASN A 39 -0.38 -23.80 10.35
C ASN A 39 -1.26 -22.62 10.82
N THR A 40 -1.06 -22.07 12.01
CA THR A 40 -1.93 -20.99 12.53
C THR A 40 -1.81 -19.66 11.78
N LEU A 41 -0.62 -19.36 11.27
CA LEU A 41 -0.34 -18.15 10.48
C LEU A 41 -0.35 -18.37 8.97
N SER A 42 -0.27 -19.61 8.47
CA SER A 42 -0.21 -19.86 7.02
C SER A 42 -1.49 -20.41 6.43
N THR A 43 -2.31 -21.15 7.20
CA THR A 43 -3.51 -21.80 6.65
C THR A 43 -4.52 -20.79 6.16
N PHE A 44 -4.85 -19.80 6.98
CA PHE A 44 -5.89 -18.84 6.60
C PHE A 44 -5.45 -17.92 5.45
N PRO A 45 -4.24 -17.32 5.46
CA PRO A 45 -3.75 -16.61 4.28
C PRO A 45 -3.70 -17.47 3.03
N ARG A 46 -3.37 -18.77 3.13
CA ARG A 46 -3.34 -19.67 1.97
C ARG A 46 -4.73 -19.96 1.39
N VAL A 47 -5.74 -20.12 2.24
CA VAL A 47 -7.15 -20.23 1.82
C VAL A 47 -7.57 -18.97 1.06
N ILE A 48 -7.21 -17.80 1.57
CA ILE A 48 -7.57 -16.53 0.96
C ILE A 48 -6.81 -16.29 -0.35
N GLU A 49 -5.51 -16.60 -0.41
CA GLU A 49 -4.73 -16.53 -1.65
C GLU A 49 -5.31 -17.44 -2.73
N TYR A 50 -5.73 -18.66 -2.36
CA TYR A 50 -6.42 -19.55 -3.30
C TYR A 50 -7.70 -18.91 -3.85
N MET A 51 -8.53 -18.32 -2.99
CA MET A 51 -9.73 -17.59 -3.41
C MET A 51 -9.40 -16.40 -4.31
N LEU A 52 -8.38 -15.62 -3.96
CA LEU A 52 -7.94 -14.46 -4.73
C LEU A 52 -7.46 -14.84 -6.13
N PHE A 53 -6.67 -15.91 -6.26
CA PHE A 53 -6.23 -16.37 -7.58
C PHE A 53 -7.40 -16.89 -8.43
N ARG A 54 -8.38 -17.56 -7.82
CA ARG A 54 -9.61 -17.94 -8.52
C ARG A 54 -10.40 -16.71 -8.96
N TYR A 55 -10.47 -15.68 -8.12
CA TYR A 55 -11.11 -14.41 -8.47
C TYR A 55 -10.43 -13.78 -9.69
N GLY A 56 -9.11 -13.60 -9.65
CA GLY A 56 -8.33 -13.03 -10.76
C GLY A 56 -8.45 -13.83 -12.06
N ARG A 57 -8.41 -15.17 -11.98
CA ARG A 57 -8.64 -16.07 -13.12
C ARG A 57 -10.00 -15.88 -13.78
N GLY A 58 -11.00 -15.44 -13.03
CA GLY A 58 -12.36 -15.18 -13.52
C GLY A 58 -13.38 -16.24 -13.10
N ASP A 59 -13.10 -17.04 -12.07
CA ASP A 59 -14.04 -18.04 -11.57
C ASP A 59 -15.33 -17.35 -11.04
N PRO A 60 -16.51 -18.01 -11.12
CA PRO A 60 -17.74 -17.47 -10.56
C PRO A 60 -17.64 -17.20 -9.05
N LEU A 61 -18.19 -16.08 -8.59
CA LEU A 61 -18.17 -15.71 -7.16
C LEU A 61 -18.78 -16.80 -6.28
N ALA A 62 -19.89 -17.40 -6.73
CA ALA A 62 -20.57 -18.49 -6.03
C ALA A 62 -19.67 -19.73 -5.85
N ASP A 63 -18.80 -20.05 -6.82
CA ASP A 63 -17.91 -21.21 -6.73
C ASP A 63 -16.73 -20.94 -5.79
N ILE A 64 -16.26 -19.70 -5.75
CA ILE A 64 -15.22 -19.26 -4.80
C ILE A 64 -15.78 -19.27 -3.38
N TRP A 65 -17.00 -18.73 -3.19
CA TRP A 65 -17.69 -18.73 -1.91
C TRP A 65 -18.08 -20.13 -1.43
N SER A 66 -18.60 -20.99 -2.31
CA SER A 66 -18.93 -22.37 -1.96
C SER A 66 -17.69 -23.15 -1.49
N TYR A 67 -16.51 -22.89 -2.05
CA TYR A 67 -15.27 -23.49 -1.56
C TYR A 67 -14.93 -22.98 -0.15
N PHE A 68 -15.06 -21.67 0.07
CA PHE A 68 -14.79 -21.08 1.38
C PHE A 68 -15.68 -21.68 2.47
N GLU A 69 -16.99 -21.79 2.21
CA GLU A 69 -17.96 -22.37 3.16
C GLU A 69 -17.70 -23.86 3.44
N LYS A 70 -17.46 -24.66 2.41
CA LYS A 70 -17.40 -26.12 2.54
C LYS A 70 -16.05 -26.63 3.01
N ASP A 71 -14.97 -25.98 2.58
CA ASP A 71 -13.62 -26.50 2.74
C ASP A 71 -12.72 -25.51 3.49
N GLY A 72 -12.62 -24.27 2.99
CA GLY A 72 -11.65 -23.29 3.47
C GLY A 72 -11.84 -22.89 4.94
N TRP A 73 -13.05 -22.45 5.29
CA TRP A 73 -13.40 -22.01 6.63
C TRP A 73 -13.41 -23.15 7.66
N PRO A 74 -14.04 -24.31 7.40
CA PRO A 74 -13.97 -25.44 8.32
C PRO A 74 -12.54 -25.95 8.57
N PHE A 75 -11.69 -25.94 7.54
CA PHE A 75 -10.28 -26.32 7.71
C PHE A 75 -9.54 -25.33 8.62
N TYR A 76 -9.70 -24.02 8.40
CA TYR A 76 -9.15 -23.01 9.29
C TYR A 76 -9.63 -23.21 10.75
N GLN A 77 -10.93 -23.42 10.95
CA GLN A 77 -11.50 -23.64 12.28
C GLN A 77 -10.89 -24.85 13.00
N ARG A 78 -10.68 -25.98 12.30
CA ARG A 78 -10.01 -27.16 12.89
C ARG A 78 -8.59 -26.82 13.35
N VAL A 79 -7.82 -26.11 12.52
CA VAL A 79 -6.47 -25.65 12.88
C VAL A 79 -6.49 -24.73 14.10
N VAL A 80 -7.47 -23.81 14.20
CA VAL A 80 -7.64 -22.93 15.38
C VAL A 80 -7.94 -23.74 16.63
N VAL A 81 -8.84 -24.72 16.56
CA VAL A 81 -9.20 -25.57 17.71
C VAL A 81 -7.98 -26.33 18.19
N HIS A 82 -7.22 -26.96 17.28
CA HIS A 82 -6.01 -27.70 17.63
C HIS A 82 -4.95 -26.79 18.24
N ALA A 83 -4.69 -25.62 17.64
CA ALA A 83 -3.72 -24.66 18.14
C ALA A 83 -4.02 -24.17 19.57
N LYS A 84 -5.30 -24.01 19.92
CA LYS A 84 -5.75 -23.62 21.26
C LYS A 84 -5.53 -24.70 22.32
N GLN A 85 -5.38 -25.96 21.92
CA GLN A 85 -5.13 -27.09 22.83
C GLN A 85 -3.65 -27.27 23.15
N LEU A 86 -2.76 -26.60 22.41
CA LEU A 86 -1.31 -26.72 22.61
C LEU A 86 -0.86 -25.93 23.86
N PRO A 87 0.07 -26.46 24.67
CA PRO A 87 0.59 -25.75 25.85
C PRO A 87 1.33 -24.45 25.46
N PRO A 88 1.52 -23.48 26.36
CA PRO A 88 2.36 -22.30 26.07
C PRO A 88 3.80 -22.69 25.73
N LEU A 89 4.46 -21.89 24.88
CA LEU A 89 5.83 -22.15 24.39
C LEU A 89 6.91 -22.06 25.49
N SER A 90 6.64 -21.31 26.57
CA SER A 90 7.52 -21.22 27.73
C SER A 90 6.68 -20.86 28.98
N PRO A 91 6.97 -21.44 30.16
CA PRO A 91 6.26 -21.12 31.41
C PRO A 91 6.40 -19.65 31.86
N ASP A 92 7.44 -18.93 31.43
CA ASP A 92 7.61 -17.49 31.73
C ASP A 92 6.94 -16.57 30.70
N LYS A 93 6.30 -17.14 29.67
CA LYS A 93 5.67 -16.41 28.57
C LYS A 93 4.23 -16.86 28.32
N ASP A 94 3.41 -16.84 29.38
CA ASP A 94 1.96 -17.09 29.32
C ASP A 94 1.19 -16.22 28.29
N GLN A 95 1.84 -15.19 27.73
CA GLN A 95 1.24 -14.28 26.74
C GLN A 95 1.55 -14.61 25.26
N GLU A 96 2.52 -15.48 24.95
CA GLU A 96 2.78 -15.90 23.56
C GLU A 96 1.87 -17.07 23.16
N ARG A 97 0.54 -16.83 23.14
CA ARG A 97 -0.38 -17.72 22.44
C ARG A 97 0.00 -17.77 20.95
N PRO A 98 -0.19 -18.91 20.25
CA PRO A 98 0.05 -18.96 18.81
C PRO A 98 -0.74 -17.84 18.14
N SER A 99 -0.07 -17.01 17.33
CA SER A 99 -0.77 -16.03 16.50
C SER A 99 -1.65 -16.79 15.52
N ILE A 100 -2.96 -16.53 15.56
CA ILE A 100 -3.97 -17.24 14.77
C ILE A 100 -4.69 -16.21 13.89
N GLY A 101 -4.74 -16.50 12.58
CA GLY A 101 -5.49 -15.68 11.62
C GLY A 101 -4.61 -14.88 10.66
N LEU A 102 -5.18 -13.82 10.10
CA LEU A 102 -4.55 -12.88 9.18
C LEU A 102 -3.73 -11.86 9.97
N PHE A 103 -2.42 -11.83 9.74
CA PHE A 103 -1.56 -10.74 10.18
C PHE A 103 -1.45 -9.70 9.07
N ILE A 104 -1.76 -8.43 9.35
CA ILE A 104 -1.49 -7.35 8.40
C ILE A 104 -0.02 -6.92 8.51
N GLY A 105 0.75 -7.14 7.45
CA GLY A 105 2.00 -6.46 7.13
C GLY A 105 1.87 -5.78 5.75
N ALA A 106 2.89 -5.03 5.32
CA ALA A 106 2.94 -4.36 4.01
C ALA A 106 2.45 -5.24 2.84
N ARG A 107 2.93 -6.49 2.80
CA ARG A 107 2.68 -7.44 1.72
C ARG A 107 1.36 -8.23 1.85
N SER A 108 0.70 -8.19 3.01
CA SER A 108 -0.55 -8.93 3.24
C SER A 108 -1.80 -8.04 3.27
N ALA A 109 -1.64 -6.72 3.16
CA ALA A 109 -2.78 -5.79 3.09
C ALA A 109 -3.72 -6.11 1.91
N ARG A 110 -3.18 -6.50 0.75
CA ARG A 110 -3.94 -7.01 -0.41
C ARG A 110 -4.89 -8.15 0.00
N THR A 111 -4.33 -9.18 0.62
CA THR A 111 -5.05 -10.40 1.00
C THR A 111 -6.16 -10.08 2.01
N VAL A 112 -5.90 -9.13 2.91
CA VAL A 112 -6.89 -8.68 3.89
C VAL A 112 -8.01 -7.85 3.25
N ASN A 113 -7.69 -6.87 2.38
CA ASN A 113 -8.71 -6.10 1.67
C ASN A 113 -9.60 -7.01 0.83
N PHE A 114 -8.98 -7.92 0.07
CA PHE A 114 -9.71 -8.90 -0.72
C PHE A 114 -10.64 -9.71 0.18
N PHE A 115 -10.14 -10.28 1.28
CA PHE A 115 -10.96 -11.12 2.13
C PHE A 115 -12.08 -10.33 2.81
N LEU A 116 -11.81 -9.11 3.28
CA LEU A 116 -12.85 -8.24 3.84
C LEU A 116 -13.90 -7.89 2.80
N ALA A 117 -13.51 -7.50 1.58
CA ALA A 117 -14.41 -7.22 0.47
C ALA A 117 -15.27 -8.43 0.14
N PHE A 118 -14.63 -9.60 -0.02
CA PHE A 118 -15.31 -10.84 -0.34
C PHE A 118 -16.27 -11.27 0.77
N LEU A 119 -15.84 -11.25 2.03
CA LEU A 119 -16.65 -11.60 3.18
C LEU A 119 -17.88 -10.68 3.28
N LEU A 120 -17.69 -9.37 3.16
CA LEU A 120 -18.77 -8.39 3.27
C LEU A 120 -19.75 -8.45 2.09
N CYS A 121 -19.25 -8.81 0.90
CA CYS A 121 -20.07 -8.91 -0.31
C CYS A 121 -20.70 -10.29 -0.51
N MET A 122 -20.31 -11.34 0.23
CA MET A 122 -20.80 -12.70 0.01
C MET A 122 -21.42 -13.36 1.25
N ASP A 123 -21.01 -12.98 2.45
CA ASP A 123 -21.55 -13.56 3.69
C ASP A 123 -22.91 -12.94 4.01
N GLU A 124 -23.94 -13.77 4.13
CA GLU A 124 -25.24 -13.33 4.62
C GLU A 124 -25.22 -13.15 6.15
N SER A 125 -24.29 -13.81 6.86
CA SER A 125 -24.15 -13.71 8.32
C SER A 125 -23.27 -12.52 8.74
N SER A 126 -23.59 -11.94 9.90
CA SER A 126 -22.74 -10.94 10.57
C SER A 126 -21.75 -11.56 11.55
N GLU A 127 -21.88 -12.84 11.88
CA GLU A 127 -21.12 -13.47 12.95
C GLU A 127 -19.61 -13.38 12.71
N ARG A 128 -19.16 -13.68 11.47
CA ARG A 128 -17.73 -13.68 11.15
C ARG A 128 -17.11 -12.29 11.24
N ILE A 129 -17.80 -11.27 10.73
CA ILE A 129 -17.30 -9.89 10.75
C ILE A 129 -17.36 -9.27 12.16
N ILE A 130 -18.42 -9.53 12.93
CA ILE A 130 -18.52 -9.10 14.34
C ILE A 130 -17.38 -9.72 15.15
N ASN A 131 -17.06 -10.99 14.90
CA ASN A 131 -15.99 -11.72 15.57
C ASN A 131 -14.62 -11.59 14.86
N HIS A 132 -14.38 -10.53 14.08
CA HIS A 132 -13.14 -10.36 13.30
C HIS A 132 -11.87 -10.51 14.13
N ARG A 133 -11.87 -10.12 15.40
CA ARG A 133 -10.71 -10.24 16.31
C ARG A 133 -10.23 -11.69 16.52
N ASN A 134 -11.07 -12.68 16.20
CA ASN A 134 -10.67 -14.09 16.28
C ASN A 134 -9.83 -14.56 15.09
N TRP A 135 -9.82 -13.80 13.99
CA TRP A 135 -9.15 -14.19 12.74
C TRP A 135 -8.41 -13.06 12.03
N LEU A 136 -8.53 -11.81 12.49
CA LEU A 136 -7.85 -10.63 11.97
C LEU A 136 -7.03 -9.97 13.08
N PHE A 137 -5.72 -9.91 12.89
CA PHE A 137 -4.79 -9.22 13.77
C PHE A 137 -4.07 -8.10 13.03
N MET A 138 -4.11 -6.90 13.60
CA MET A 138 -3.54 -5.68 13.01
C MET A 138 -2.51 -5.08 13.96
N ASP A 139 -1.23 -5.17 13.59
CA ASP A 139 -0.17 -4.45 14.29
C ASP A 139 0.82 -3.84 13.27
N PRO A 140 0.97 -2.50 13.20
CA PRO A 140 0.15 -1.50 13.88
C PRO A 140 -1.33 -1.53 13.40
N PRO A 141 -2.25 -0.76 14.00
CA PRO A 141 -3.59 -0.56 13.46
C PRO A 141 -3.61 0.07 12.06
N CYS A 142 -4.65 -0.18 11.27
CA CYS A 142 -4.81 0.36 9.90
C CYS A 142 -6.06 1.26 9.81
N PRO A 143 -5.93 2.57 9.48
CA PRO A 143 -7.07 3.49 9.41
C PRO A 143 -8.15 3.05 8.45
N LEU A 144 -7.78 2.60 7.26
CA LEU A 144 -8.74 2.14 6.26
C LEU A 144 -9.55 0.95 6.76
N VAL A 145 -8.91 -0.05 7.35
CA VAL A 145 -9.61 -1.23 7.87
C VAL A 145 -10.52 -0.85 9.04
N ASP A 146 -10.08 0.04 9.93
CA ASP A 146 -10.92 0.52 11.03
C ASP A 146 -12.13 1.33 10.55
N VAL A 147 -11.96 2.17 9.53
CA VAL A 147 -13.08 2.88 8.87
C VAL A 147 -14.06 1.85 8.27
N MET A 148 -13.56 0.85 7.55
CA MET A 148 -14.42 -0.18 6.96
C MET A 148 -15.15 -1.00 8.03
N LEU A 149 -14.45 -1.46 9.08
CA LEU A 149 -15.07 -2.20 10.17
C LEU A 149 -16.13 -1.35 10.89
N LYS A 150 -15.87 -0.06 11.12
CA LYS A 150 -16.84 0.87 11.72
C LYS A 150 -18.11 1.03 10.87
N SER A 151 -17.99 0.97 9.55
CA SER A 151 -19.14 1.06 8.63
C SER A 151 -20.06 -0.16 8.66
N PHE A 152 -19.56 -1.31 9.13
CA PHE A 152 -20.35 -2.56 9.20
C PHE A 152 -20.59 -3.08 10.63
N ILE A 153 -19.88 -2.54 11.63
CA ILE A 153 -19.98 -2.95 13.03
C ILE A 153 -20.26 -1.70 13.90
N PRO A 154 -21.51 -1.49 14.34
CA PRO A 154 -21.92 -0.26 15.04
C PRO A 154 -21.07 0.15 16.25
N ASN A 155 -20.59 -0.84 17.02
CA ASN A 155 -19.82 -0.62 18.25
C ASN A 155 -18.30 -0.75 18.06
N HIS A 156 -17.80 -0.74 16.82
CA HIS A 156 -16.35 -0.82 16.57
C HIS A 156 -15.66 0.46 17.06
N ARG A 157 -14.85 0.29 18.10
CA ARG A 157 -13.97 1.35 18.61
C ARG A 157 -12.69 1.32 17.78
N GLY A 158 -12.56 2.25 16.84
CA GLY A 158 -11.31 2.46 16.09
C GLY A 158 -10.19 3.00 16.98
N VAL A 159 -8.97 3.06 16.45
CA VAL A 159 -7.82 3.57 17.19
C VAL A 159 -7.73 5.10 17.05
N PRO A 160 -7.55 5.86 18.15
CA PRO A 160 -7.56 7.33 18.09
C PRO A 160 -6.31 7.92 17.43
N ASN A 161 -5.15 7.26 17.59
CA ASN A 161 -3.86 7.71 17.06
C ASN A 161 -3.19 6.58 16.27
N TYR A 162 -3.13 6.73 14.96
CA TYR A 162 -2.41 5.79 14.10
C TYR A 162 -0.96 6.24 13.96
N LYS A 163 -0.01 5.33 14.22
CA LYS A 163 1.40 5.59 13.95
C LYS A 163 1.64 5.63 12.43
N TYR A 164 2.54 6.51 12.00
CA TYR A 164 3.01 6.52 10.62
C TYR A 164 3.56 5.14 10.23
N ASN A 165 3.11 4.62 9.09
CA ASN A 165 3.63 3.38 8.52
C ASN A 165 3.62 3.49 7.00
N LYS A 166 4.79 3.77 6.42
CA LYS A 166 4.99 3.99 4.98
C LYS A 166 4.24 2.94 4.15
N TYR A 167 4.41 1.65 4.45
CA TYR A 167 3.85 0.56 3.66
C TYR A 167 2.31 0.51 3.57
N ARG A 168 1.62 1.26 4.43
CA ARG A 168 0.16 1.28 4.48
C ARG A 168 -0.41 2.63 4.06
N GLN A 169 0.25 3.72 4.40
CA GLN A 169 -0.38 5.03 4.31
C GLN A 169 -0.43 5.61 2.90
N TRP A 170 0.56 5.31 2.03
CA TRP A 170 0.64 5.93 0.70
C TRP A 170 -0.56 5.59 -0.22
N TRP A 171 -1.12 4.37 -0.14
CA TRP A 171 -2.30 3.99 -0.93
C TRP A 171 -3.62 4.05 -0.13
N THR A 172 -3.58 3.89 1.20
CA THR A 172 -4.82 3.95 2.02
C THR A 172 -5.27 5.38 2.35
N PHE A 173 -4.35 6.32 2.55
CA PHE A 173 -4.70 7.70 2.91
C PHE A 173 -5.44 8.44 1.81
N PRO A 174 -5.07 8.33 0.51
CA PRO A 174 -5.84 8.92 -0.56
C PRO A 174 -7.31 8.49 -0.55
N LEU A 175 -7.58 7.21 -0.27
CA LEU A 175 -8.96 6.72 -0.17
C LEU A 175 -9.67 7.25 1.08
N VAL A 176 -9.03 7.22 2.25
CA VAL A 176 -9.65 7.76 3.48
C VAL A 176 -9.92 9.26 3.34
N ASN A 177 -9.02 10.02 2.70
CA ASN A 177 -9.23 11.43 2.35
C ASN A 177 -10.43 11.63 1.43
N ALA A 178 -10.58 10.78 0.41
CA ALA A 178 -11.72 10.84 -0.49
C ALA A 178 -13.05 10.57 0.26
N LEU A 179 -13.04 9.66 1.23
CA LEU A 179 -14.21 9.35 2.06
C LEU A 179 -14.49 10.41 3.13
N ALA A 180 -13.49 11.18 3.54
CA ALA A 180 -13.65 12.32 4.44
C ALA A 180 -14.28 13.55 3.77
N GLN A 181 -14.40 13.55 2.44
CA GLN A 181 -15.13 14.60 1.72
C GLN A 181 -16.64 14.53 2.04
N PRO A 182 -17.36 15.66 1.86
CA PRO A 182 -18.81 15.68 1.93
C PRO A 182 -19.45 14.59 1.05
N PRO A 183 -20.59 14.01 1.47
CA PRO A 183 -21.25 12.88 0.79
C PRO A 183 -21.37 13.05 -0.73
N GLU A 184 -21.76 14.25 -1.17
CA GLU A 184 -21.97 14.64 -2.57
C GLU A 184 -20.68 14.73 -3.40
N GLN A 185 -19.52 14.87 -2.75
CA GLN A 185 -18.21 14.96 -3.40
C GLN A 185 -17.49 13.61 -3.49
N ARG A 186 -17.91 12.61 -2.69
CA ARG A 186 -17.27 11.29 -2.63
C ARG A 186 -17.24 10.56 -3.98
N PRO A 187 -18.31 10.55 -4.80
CA PRO A 187 -18.25 9.91 -6.12
C PRO A 187 -17.12 10.46 -6.99
N ALA A 188 -16.99 11.80 -7.05
CA ALA A 188 -15.95 12.46 -7.82
C ALA A 188 -14.54 12.21 -7.23
N ALA A 189 -14.42 12.23 -5.90
CA ALA A 189 -13.16 11.95 -5.21
C ALA A 189 -12.68 10.50 -5.41
N LEU A 190 -13.60 9.52 -5.37
CA LEU A 190 -13.28 8.12 -5.66
C LEU A 190 -12.93 7.91 -7.14
N ALA A 191 -13.59 8.61 -8.07
CA ALA A 191 -13.22 8.58 -9.48
C ALA A 191 -11.78 9.10 -9.69
N ALA A 192 -11.43 10.22 -9.06
CA ALA A 192 -10.07 10.75 -9.09
C ALA A 192 -9.05 9.80 -8.45
N HIS A 193 -9.43 9.11 -7.37
CA HIS A 193 -8.61 8.06 -6.77
C HIS A 193 -8.38 6.89 -7.75
N MET A 194 -9.45 6.40 -8.39
CA MET A 194 -9.37 5.31 -9.36
C MET A 194 -8.53 5.66 -10.58
N ASN A 195 -8.60 6.90 -11.09
CA ASN A 195 -7.73 7.37 -12.16
C ASN A 195 -6.24 7.34 -11.76
N ASN A 196 -5.94 7.51 -10.47
CA ASN A 196 -4.59 7.43 -9.92
C ASN A 196 -4.22 6.02 -9.46
N TRP A 197 -5.11 5.03 -9.54
CA TRP A 197 -4.93 3.74 -8.87
C TRP A 197 -3.68 3.00 -9.34
N TYR A 198 -3.41 2.98 -10.64
CA TYR A 198 -2.20 2.36 -11.17
C TYR A 198 -0.91 2.94 -10.61
N ARG A 199 -0.84 4.28 -10.51
CA ARG A 199 0.26 4.98 -9.85
C ARG A 199 0.35 4.58 -8.38
N LEU A 200 -0.79 4.54 -7.70
CA LEU A 200 -0.95 4.03 -6.34
C LEU A 200 -0.73 2.52 -6.20
N MET A 201 -0.39 1.77 -7.25
CA MET A 201 -0.07 0.34 -7.15
C MET A 201 1.36 0.03 -7.59
N ARG A 202 2.11 1.01 -8.11
CA ARG A 202 3.50 0.83 -8.55
C ARG A 202 4.41 0.27 -7.46
N PRO A 203 4.41 0.80 -6.21
CA PRO A 203 5.18 0.20 -5.11
C PRO A 203 4.78 -1.24 -4.73
N LEU A 204 3.58 -1.71 -5.12
CA LEU A 204 3.16 -3.11 -4.95
C LEU A 204 3.56 -4.00 -6.14
N GLY A 205 4.29 -3.46 -7.11
CA GLY A 205 4.77 -4.16 -8.29
C GLY A 205 3.90 -4.01 -9.52
N TRP A 206 2.92 -3.09 -9.53
CA TRP A 206 2.27 -2.72 -10.78
C TRP A 206 3.28 -2.04 -11.71
N LYS A 207 3.24 -2.39 -12.99
CA LYS A 207 4.09 -1.78 -14.02
C LYS A 207 3.25 -1.57 -15.28
N PRO A 208 3.39 -0.44 -15.98
CA PRO A 208 2.84 -0.30 -17.32
C PRO A 208 3.54 -1.29 -18.28
N ASN A 209 2.82 -1.86 -19.24
CA ASN A 209 3.39 -2.71 -20.29
C ASN A 209 4.26 -3.88 -19.78
N ARG A 210 3.74 -4.66 -18.83
CA ARG A 210 4.39 -5.88 -18.33
C ARG A 210 4.83 -6.76 -19.51
N ASP A 211 6.13 -7.03 -19.63
CA ASP A 211 6.63 -7.93 -20.65
C ASP A 211 6.23 -9.35 -20.27
N PRO A 212 5.27 -9.97 -20.99
CA PRO A 212 4.81 -11.30 -20.64
C PRO A 212 5.90 -12.36 -20.86
N ALA A 213 6.97 -12.06 -21.61
CA ALA A 213 8.08 -12.97 -21.90
C ALA A 213 9.20 -12.91 -20.84
N LEU A 214 9.26 -11.86 -20.02
CA LEU A 214 10.20 -11.78 -18.91
C LEU A 214 9.58 -12.41 -17.67
N GLU A 215 9.97 -13.65 -17.35
CA GLU A 215 9.61 -14.36 -16.09
C GLU A 215 9.91 -13.55 -14.80
N LYS A 216 10.64 -12.43 -14.92
CA LYS A 216 11.01 -11.53 -13.84
C LYS A 216 9.85 -10.67 -13.33
N ASP A 217 8.84 -10.40 -14.15
CA ASP A 217 7.66 -9.63 -13.71
C ASP A 217 6.64 -10.58 -13.07
N GLY A 218 6.63 -10.65 -11.74
CA GLY A 218 5.70 -11.48 -10.99
C GLY A 218 4.22 -11.17 -11.27
N LEU A 219 3.33 -12.15 -11.00
CA LEU A 219 1.88 -11.96 -11.12
C LEU A 219 1.39 -10.79 -10.26
N PHE A 220 0.75 -9.80 -10.88
CA PHE A 220 0.00 -8.76 -10.20
C PHE A 220 -1.45 -9.18 -10.16
N CYS A 221 -1.96 -9.36 -8.95
CA CYS A 221 -3.31 -9.84 -8.68
C CYS A 221 -3.99 -8.94 -7.65
N ASP A 222 -3.59 -7.67 -7.64
CA ASP A 222 -4.20 -6.62 -6.85
C ASP A 222 -5.40 -6.07 -7.63
N PHE A 223 -6.48 -5.82 -6.92
CA PHE A 223 -7.66 -5.12 -7.42
C PHE A 223 -8.04 -4.07 -6.38
N ALA A 224 -8.84 -3.08 -6.78
CA ALA A 224 -9.29 -2.00 -5.92
C ALA A 224 -10.38 -2.44 -4.92
N PHE A 225 -10.11 -3.50 -4.13
CA PHE A 225 -11.04 -4.08 -3.15
C PHE A 225 -11.40 -3.08 -2.06
N GLU A 226 -10.47 -2.21 -1.68
CA GLU A 226 -10.69 -1.09 -0.77
C GLU A 226 -11.73 -0.10 -1.29
N VAL A 227 -11.74 0.17 -2.60
CA VAL A 227 -12.71 1.06 -3.23
C VAL A 227 -14.07 0.37 -3.33
N ALA A 228 -14.10 -0.92 -3.70
CA ALA A 228 -15.33 -1.72 -3.69
C ALA A 228 -15.98 -1.75 -2.29
N LEU A 229 -15.18 -1.95 -1.24
CA LEU A 229 -15.61 -1.89 0.15
C LEU A 229 -16.21 -0.53 0.49
N ALA A 230 -15.53 0.56 0.12
CA ALA A 230 -15.99 1.91 0.38
C ALA A 230 -17.32 2.22 -0.32
N VAL A 231 -17.46 1.80 -1.59
CA VAL A 231 -18.71 1.92 -2.36
C VAL A 231 -19.84 1.17 -1.67
N CYS A 232 -19.61 -0.08 -1.26
CA CYS A 232 -20.61 -0.87 -0.54
C CYS A 232 -20.97 -0.24 0.81
N ALA A 233 -19.96 0.25 1.55
CA ALA A 233 -20.11 0.81 2.89
C ALA A 233 -20.91 2.11 2.92
N TYR A 234 -20.67 3.01 1.98
CA TYR A 234 -21.22 4.37 1.97
C TYR A 234 -22.29 4.61 0.90
N ASP A 235 -22.65 3.58 0.13
CA ASP A 235 -23.59 3.67 -0.98
C ASP A 235 -23.18 4.74 -2.00
N ILE A 236 -21.90 4.77 -2.34
CA ILE A 236 -21.33 5.74 -3.28
C ILE A 236 -21.70 5.34 -4.70
N ASP A 237 -22.08 6.31 -5.53
CA ASP A 237 -22.24 6.12 -6.97
C ASP A 237 -20.87 5.85 -7.63
N ASP A 238 -20.71 4.66 -8.19
CA ASP A 238 -19.50 4.17 -8.84
C ASP A 238 -19.53 4.32 -10.37
N SER A 239 -20.61 4.87 -10.93
CA SER A 239 -20.85 4.90 -12.39
C SER A 239 -19.70 5.50 -13.20
N SER A 240 -18.99 6.50 -12.66
CA SER A 240 -17.90 7.21 -13.34
C SER A 240 -16.58 6.45 -13.43
N PHE A 241 -16.37 5.40 -12.63
CA PHE A 241 -15.16 4.58 -12.62
C PHE A 241 -15.45 3.08 -12.72
N ARG A 242 -16.70 2.72 -12.98
CA ARG A 242 -17.19 1.34 -13.03
C ARG A 242 -16.50 0.46 -14.06
N ASP A 243 -16.04 1.06 -15.14
CA ASP A 243 -15.33 0.38 -16.24
C ASP A 243 -13.82 0.28 -16.01
N HIS A 244 -13.30 0.75 -14.86
CA HIS A 244 -11.90 0.60 -14.52
C HIS A 244 -11.51 -0.88 -14.45
N PRO A 245 -10.47 -1.35 -15.19
CA PRO A 245 -10.18 -2.78 -15.33
C PRO A 245 -9.94 -3.54 -14.02
N HIS A 246 -9.33 -2.86 -13.03
CA HIS A 246 -9.04 -3.43 -11.71
C HIS A 246 -10.10 -3.11 -10.64
N TYR A 247 -11.25 -2.54 -11.03
CA TYR A 247 -12.35 -2.30 -10.10
C TYR A 247 -13.24 -3.55 -9.95
N PRO A 248 -13.43 -4.09 -8.72
CA PRO A 248 -14.27 -5.26 -8.45
C PRO A 248 -15.78 -5.06 -8.61
N ARG A 249 -16.24 -4.58 -9.78
CA ARG A 249 -17.65 -4.22 -10.02
C ARG A 249 -18.62 -5.37 -9.74
N ASP A 250 -18.21 -6.60 -10.00
CA ASP A 250 -19.06 -7.79 -9.84
C ASP A 250 -19.31 -8.14 -8.36
N LEU A 251 -18.34 -7.88 -7.48
CA LEU A 251 -18.55 -7.96 -6.03
C LEU A 251 -19.55 -6.91 -5.55
N VAL A 252 -19.41 -5.67 -6.05
CA VAL A 252 -20.31 -4.57 -5.69
C VAL A 252 -21.74 -4.82 -6.19
N ASP A 253 -21.88 -5.33 -7.41
CA ASP A 253 -23.17 -5.70 -7.97
C ASP A 253 -23.82 -6.83 -7.17
N HIS A 254 -23.05 -7.87 -6.85
CA HIS A 254 -23.55 -8.97 -6.03
C HIS A 254 -24.00 -8.45 -4.66
N TYR A 255 -23.20 -7.60 -4.01
CA TYR A 255 -23.55 -6.97 -2.75
C TYR A 255 -24.87 -6.21 -2.84
N ARG A 256 -25.01 -5.30 -3.81
CA ARG A 256 -26.22 -4.49 -3.98
C ARG A 256 -27.47 -5.34 -4.24
N GLN A 257 -27.34 -6.41 -5.03
CA GLN A 257 -28.44 -7.27 -5.42
C GLN A 257 -28.86 -8.26 -4.33
N HIS A 258 -27.91 -8.82 -3.57
CA HIS A 258 -28.16 -9.99 -2.72
C HIS A 258 -27.86 -9.78 -1.24
N ILE A 259 -26.96 -8.87 -0.87
CA ILE A 259 -26.46 -8.76 0.52
C ILE A 259 -26.84 -7.43 1.19
N ARG A 260 -27.02 -6.36 0.41
CA ARG A 260 -27.29 -5.01 0.95
C ARG A 260 -28.45 -5.01 1.94
N HIS A 261 -29.57 -5.66 1.60
CA HIS A 261 -30.76 -5.65 2.43
C HIS A 261 -30.55 -6.32 3.81
N THR A 262 -29.76 -7.41 3.90
CA THR A 262 -29.42 -8.04 5.18
C THR A 262 -28.46 -7.17 6.00
N ARG A 263 -27.55 -6.45 5.33
CA ARG A 263 -26.62 -5.52 5.99
C ARG A 263 -27.29 -4.24 6.45
N ASP A 264 -28.23 -3.69 5.70
CA ASP A 264 -29.00 -2.50 6.07
C ASP A 264 -29.84 -2.76 7.33
N ALA A 265 -30.30 -4.00 7.55
CA ALA A 265 -30.97 -4.39 8.80
C ALA A 265 -30.05 -4.39 10.04
N TRP A 266 -28.72 -4.36 9.83
CA TRP A 266 -27.70 -4.39 10.89
C TRP A 266 -26.87 -3.10 10.98
N ARG A 267 -26.90 -2.27 9.94
CA ARG A 267 -26.38 -0.92 10.01
C ARG A 267 -27.17 -0.19 11.09
N ALA A 268 -26.48 0.37 12.07
CA ALA A 268 -27.12 1.33 12.95
C ALA A 268 -27.78 2.40 12.08
N GLU A 269 -29.03 2.73 12.36
CA GLU A 269 -29.76 3.84 11.74
C GLU A 269 -28.82 5.04 11.63
N GLY A 270 -28.41 5.39 10.40
CA GLY A 270 -27.52 6.52 10.13
C GLY A 270 -26.16 6.20 9.49
N LEU A 271 -25.79 4.94 9.24
CA LEU A 271 -24.55 4.63 8.51
C LEU A 271 -24.76 4.53 6.98
N GLY A 272 -24.69 5.67 6.30
CA GLY A 272 -24.76 5.82 4.84
C GLY A 272 -23.95 7.03 4.38
N ALA A 273 -24.15 7.50 3.14
CA ALA A 273 -23.41 8.63 2.57
C ALA A 273 -23.25 9.83 3.52
N GLY A 274 -24.20 10.11 4.42
CA GLY A 274 -24.17 11.21 5.39
C GLY A 274 -23.21 11.13 6.59
N ILE A 275 -22.47 10.03 6.81
CA ILE A 275 -21.50 9.97 7.93
C ILE A 275 -20.28 10.84 7.61
N GLU A 276 -20.02 11.88 8.38
CA GLU A 276 -18.74 12.57 8.33
C GLU A 276 -17.62 11.68 8.90
N LEU A 277 -16.62 11.39 8.07
CA LEU A 277 -15.37 10.83 8.54
C LEU A 277 -14.39 11.97 8.82
N PRO A 278 -13.73 11.98 9.98
CA PRO A 278 -12.64 12.93 10.18
C PRO A 278 -11.55 12.61 9.14
N PRO A 279 -11.05 13.62 8.40
CA PRO A 279 -9.91 13.39 7.52
C PRO A 279 -8.74 12.86 8.35
N PRO A 280 -7.88 12.00 7.78
CA PRO A 280 -6.62 11.67 8.42
C PRO A 280 -5.89 12.99 8.72
N VAL A 281 -5.26 13.06 9.89
CA VAL A 281 -4.50 14.25 10.26
C VAL A 281 -3.44 14.46 9.18
N PRO A 282 -3.45 15.59 8.45
CA PRO A 282 -2.49 15.82 7.40
C PRO A 282 -1.09 15.78 8.02
N PRO A 283 -0.10 15.17 7.34
CA PRO A 283 1.25 15.11 7.87
C PRO A 283 1.74 16.52 8.13
N LYS A 284 2.25 16.73 9.34
CA LYS A 284 2.57 18.06 9.86
C LYS A 284 3.74 18.63 9.07
N ARG A 285 3.54 19.77 8.42
CA ARG A 285 4.60 20.50 7.72
C ARG A 285 5.09 21.67 8.57
N VAL A 286 6.35 21.62 8.97
CA VAL A 286 7.02 22.67 9.75
C VAL A 286 7.32 23.85 8.83
N ASP A 287 7.12 25.06 9.35
CA ASP A 287 7.60 26.29 8.71
C ASP A 287 9.14 26.28 8.72
N LEU A 288 9.73 26.02 7.55
CA LEU A 288 11.18 25.90 7.36
C LEU A 288 11.93 27.16 7.79
N ALA A 289 11.31 28.35 7.73
CA ALA A 289 11.93 29.60 8.16
C ALA A 289 12.01 29.73 9.69
N LYS A 290 11.16 28.98 10.43
CA LYS A 290 11.10 28.99 11.90
C LYS A 290 11.74 27.77 12.54
N SER A 291 12.26 26.83 11.74
CA SER A 291 12.87 25.62 12.27
C SER A 291 14.14 25.92 13.06
N LYS A 292 14.36 25.13 14.12
CA LYS A 292 15.57 25.16 14.95
C LYS A 292 16.50 23.97 14.68
N ARG A 293 16.15 23.08 13.74
CA ARG A 293 16.99 21.95 13.36
C ARG A 293 18.31 22.47 12.78
N LYS A 294 19.41 21.73 12.99
CA LYS A 294 20.76 22.08 12.52
C LYS A 294 21.45 20.87 11.92
N ASN A 295 22.50 21.11 11.14
CA ASN A 295 23.39 20.08 10.57
C ASN A 295 22.59 19.01 9.80
N PHE A 296 22.90 17.73 10.01
CA PHE A 296 22.20 16.62 9.35
C PHE A 296 20.67 16.67 9.50
N ALA A 297 20.16 16.97 10.69
CA ALA A 297 18.71 17.04 10.89
C ALA A 297 18.06 18.17 10.09
N ARG A 298 18.78 19.28 9.87
CA ARG A 298 18.32 20.36 8.99
C ARG A 298 18.40 19.95 7.52
N TRP A 299 19.47 19.25 7.13
CA TRP A 299 19.62 18.73 5.77
C TRP A 299 18.46 17.80 5.40
N VAL A 300 18.12 16.85 6.30
CA VAL A 300 16.97 15.95 6.13
C VAL A 300 15.66 16.74 6.09
N GLU A 301 15.50 17.76 6.95
CA GLU A 301 14.30 18.61 6.95
C GLU A 301 14.09 19.36 5.63
N LEU A 302 15.17 19.85 5.01
CA LEU A 302 15.11 20.51 3.71
C LEU A 302 14.82 19.50 2.59
N ALA A 303 15.42 18.30 2.63
CA ALA A 303 15.13 17.22 1.69
C ALA A 303 13.66 16.74 1.81
N CYS A 304 13.13 16.67 3.02
CA CYS A 304 11.75 16.29 3.30
C CYS A 304 10.77 17.47 3.28
N ASP A 305 11.18 18.65 2.82
CA ASP A 305 10.31 19.84 2.67
C ASP A 305 9.51 20.22 3.93
N GLY A 306 10.10 19.95 5.10
CA GLY A 306 9.52 20.25 6.41
C GLY A 306 8.46 19.26 6.90
N TYR A 307 8.19 18.15 6.21
CA TYR A 307 7.27 17.12 6.70
C TYR A 307 7.84 16.41 7.93
N ASP A 308 7.32 16.76 9.11
CA ASP A 308 7.86 16.39 10.43
C ASP A 308 7.97 14.88 10.59
N ASP A 309 6.92 14.15 10.22
CA ASP A 309 6.87 12.68 10.32
C ASP A 309 7.89 12.01 9.38
N ALA A 310 8.05 12.54 8.16
CA ALA A 310 9.05 12.05 7.21
C ALA A 310 10.48 12.30 7.73
N VAL A 311 10.72 13.48 8.30
CA VAL A 311 12.00 13.82 8.93
C VAL A 311 12.32 12.88 10.08
N GLU A 312 11.40 12.69 11.02
CA GLU A 312 11.64 11.81 12.16
C GLU A 312 11.86 10.35 11.71
N SER A 313 11.09 9.86 10.73
CA SER A 313 11.29 8.51 10.16
C SER A 313 12.70 8.30 9.57
N VAL A 314 13.21 9.29 8.83
CA VAL A 314 14.57 9.24 8.26
C VAL A 314 15.61 9.31 9.38
N LEU A 315 15.42 10.17 10.39
CA LEU A 315 16.34 10.33 11.51
C LEU A 315 16.38 9.11 12.44
N GLU A 316 15.25 8.41 12.62
CA GLU A 316 15.20 7.14 13.35
C GLU A 316 16.01 6.05 12.64
N THR A 317 15.98 6.03 11.31
CA THR A 317 16.66 5.03 10.48
C THR A 317 18.16 5.30 10.37
N THR A 318 18.53 6.55 10.10
CA THR A 318 19.91 6.97 9.74
C THR A 318 20.70 7.54 10.92
N GLY A 319 20.03 7.82 12.04
CA GLY A 319 20.61 8.54 13.17
C GLY A 319 20.89 10.01 12.87
N LYS A 320 21.95 10.57 13.47
CA LYS A 320 22.35 11.98 13.30
C LYS A 320 23.86 12.10 13.03
N PRO A 321 24.36 11.50 11.93
CA PRO A 321 25.78 11.48 11.62
C PRO A 321 26.37 12.87 11.42
N ARG A 322 27.66 13.03 11.75
CA ARG A 322 28.44 14.22 11.39
C ARG A 322 28.94 14.18 9.95
N LYS A 323 29.10 12.98 9.38
CA LYS A 323 29.44 12.70 7.99
C LYS A 323 28.66 11.49 7.53
N ILE A 324 28.17 11.50 6.29
CA ILE A 324 27.46 10.35 5.74
C ILE A 324 28.50 9.28 5.38
N GLN A 325 28.32 8.10 5.96
CA GLN A 325 29.15 6.92 5.66
C GLN A 325 28.35 5.88 4.88
N ASP A 326 27.08 5.70 5.26
CA ASP A 326 26.13 4.83 4.56
C ASP A 326 25.18 5.69 3.74
N PHE A 327 25.58 5.98 2.50
CA PHE A 327 24.81 6.80 1.58
C PHE A 327 23.58 6.05 1.03
N PHE A 328 23.73 4.75 0.80
CA PHE A 328 22.65 3.87 0.36
C PHE A 328 21.49 3.88 1.37
N GLN A 329 21.77 3.63 2.66
CA GLN A 329 20.73 3.65 3.70
C GLN A 329 20.04 5.01 3.81
N LEU A 330 20.77 6.11 3.62
CA LEU A 330 20.19 7.45 3.64
C LEU A 330 19.19 7.65 2.49
N LEU A 331 19.58 7.28 1.28
CA LEU A 331 18.72 7.42 0.11
C LEU A 331 17.53 6.48 0.15
N GLU A 332 17.73 5.24 0.60
CA GLU A 332 16.64 4.29 0.85
C GLU A 332 15.65 4.89 1.86
N ALA A 333 16.13 5.43 2.99
CA ALA A 333 15.28 6.06 3.99
C ALA A 333 14.52 7.29 3.47
N LEU A 334 15.11 8.10 2.59
CA LEU A 334 14.46 9.27 1.97
C LEU A 334 13.44 8.86 0.89
N GLN A 335 13.80 7.89 0.06
CA GLN A 335 12.91 7.35 -0.97
C GLN A 335 11.71 6.64 -0.32
N ASP A 336 11.94 5.95 0.79
CA ASP A 336 10.92 5.27 1.60
C ASP A 336 9.81 6.20 2.09
N VAL A 337 10.10 7.49 2.24
CA VAL A 337 9.13 8.53 2.62
C VAL A 337 8.70 9.40 1.42
N GLY A 338 9.08 9.04 0.20
CA GLY A 338 8.71 9.75 -1.04
C GLY A 338 9.48 11.06 -1.27
N HIS A 339 10.61 11.26 -0.60
CA HIS A 339 11.36 12.51 -0.63
C HIS A 339 12.70 12.45 -1.38
N ALA A 340 13.02 11.32 -2.05
CA ALA A 340 14.16 11.19 -2.95
C ALA A 340 13.90 10.25 -4.13
N ILE A 341 14.69 10.44 -5.20
CA ILE A 341 14.93 9.47 -6.27
C ILE A 341 16.13 8.62 -5.83
N HIS A 342 15.97 7.31 -5.93
CA HIS A 342 16.97 6.28 -5.71
C HIS A 342 16.65 5.11 -6.67
N ALA A 343 17.15 5.21 -7.89
CA ALA A 343 16.86 4.27 -8.97
C ALA A 343 18.16 3.73 -9.60
N ASP A 344 18.16 2.46 -9.99
CA ASP A 344 19.28 1.85 -10.73
C ASP A 344 19.53 2.58 -12.06
N GLY A 345 20.78 2.56 -12.53
CA GLY A 345 21.22 3.30 -13.71
C GLY A 345 20.38 3.08 -14.98
N LYS A 346 19.68 1.94 -15.09
CA LYS A 346 18.83 1.62 -16.25
C LYS A 346 17.34 1.47 -15.92
N ASP A 347 16.94 1.63 -14.67
CA ASP A 347 15.56 1.44 -14.23
C ASP A 347 14.73 2.73 -14.36
N SER A 348 14.35 3.03 -15.60
CA SER A 348 13.54 4.20 -15.93
C SER A 348 12.12 4.16 -15.36
N ASP A 349 11.59 2.97 -15.09
CA ASP A 349 10.23 2.80 -14.56
C ASP A 349 10.19 3.16 -13.06
N THR A 350 11.18 2.70 -12.31
CA THR A 350 11.36 3.10 -10.91
C THR A 350 11.60 4.60 -10.82
N LEU A 351 12.45 5.16 -11.69
CA LEU A 351 12.74 6.59 -11.67
C LEU A 351 11.51 7.46 -12.00
N ASP A 352 10.73 7.11 -13.03
CA ASP A 352 9.47 7.80 -13.37
C ASP A 352 8.51 7.83 -12.17
N SER A 353 8.35 6.68 -11.51
CA SER A 353 7.50 6.54 -10.34
C SER A 353 7.96 7.43 -9.20
N GLN A 354 9.25 7.41 -8.88
CA GLN A 354 9.83 8.23 -7.83
C GLN A 354 9.77 9.72 -8.15
N ALA A 355 9.88 10.11 -9.42
CA ALA A 355 9.72 11.51 -9.86
C ALA A 355 8.30 12.03 -9.60
N ALA A 356 7.28 11.22 -9.91
CA ALA A 356 5.89 11.54 -9.61
C ALA A 356 5.63 11.63 -8.10
N ASP A 357 6.12 10.65 -7.33
CA ASP A 357 5.99 10.65 -5.86
C ASP A 357 6.65 11.89 -5.24
N LEU A 358 7.82 12.29 -5.75
CA LEU A 358 8.54 13.46 -5.28
C LEU A 358 7.75 14.76 -5.54
N ALA A 359 7.11 14.88 -6.71
CA ALA A 359 6.26 16.03 -7.05
C ALA A 359 5.02 16.11 -6.14
N ASP A 360 4.36 14.98 -5.90
CA ASP A 360 3.24 14.86 -4.97
C ASP A 360 3.63 15.23 -3.54
N ALA A 361 4.79 14.74 -3.07
CA ALA A 361 5.33 15.05 -1.76
C ALA A 361 5.65 16.54 -1.58
N ARG A 362 5.82 17.32 -2.67
CA ARG A 362 5.96 18.78 -2.61
C ARG A 362 4.61 19.51 -2.69
N GLY A 363 3.54 18.84 -3.11
CA GLY A 363 2.23 19.43 -3.30
C GLY A 363 2.20 20.44 -4.45
N ILE A 364 3.02 20.24 -5.49
CA ILE A 364 3.19 21.19 -6.61
C ILE A 364 2.49 20.74 -7.90
N GLY A 365 1.57 19.79 -7.78
CA GLY A 365 0.78 19.21 -8.88
C GLY A 365 1.35 17.88 -9.39
N PRO A 366 0.62 17.17 -10.26
CA PRO A 366 1.09 15.93 -10.84
C PRO A 366 2.20 16.21 -11.86
N PHE A 367 3.29 15.45 -11.76
CA PHE A 367 4.32 15.39 -12.79
C PHE A 367 4.06 14.20 -13.70
N GLU A 368 4.12 14.44 -15.01
CA GLU A 368 4.07 13.39 -16.02
C GLU A 368 5.42 13.37 -16.74
N ALA A 369 6.07 12.20 -16.76
CA ALA A 369 7.27 12.02 -17.54
C ALA A 369 6.99 12.21 -19.04
N PRO A 370 7.97 12.75 -19.80
CA PRO A 370 7.82 12.95 -21.25
C PRO A 370 7.55 11.62 -21.99
N ASP A 371 7.01 11.64 -23.21
CA ASP A 371 6.74 10.42 -23.98
C ASP A 371 7.99 9.57 -24.29
N SER A 372 7.80 8.29 -24.60
CA SER A 372 8.76 7.17 -24.57
C SER A 372 9.87 7.15 -25.62
N ASP A 373 10.53 8.27 -25.92
CA ASP A 373 11.74 8.30 -26.75
C ASP A 373 12.97 8.84 -25.99
N PRO A 374 13.96 7.99 -25.63
CA PRO A 374 14.00 6.53 -25.80
C PRO A 374 13.04 5.82 -24.83
N PRO A 375 12.61 4.58 -25.14
CA PRO A 375 11.54 3.93 -24.38
C PRO A 375 11.96 3.48 -22.98
N GLN A 376 13.25 3.19 -22.76
CA GLN A 376 13.77 2.66 -21.49
C GLN A 376 15.28 2.87 -21.34
N GLY A 377 15.81 2.67 -20.13
CA GLY A 377 17.25 2.71 -19.83
C GLY A 377 17.79 4.07 -19.39
N GLY A 378 19.11 4.20 -19.23
CA GLY A 378 19.73 5.40 -18.66
C GLY A 378 19.45 6.71 -19.41
N ALA A 379 19.33 6.67 -20.75
CA ALA A 379 18.95 7.84 -21.55
C ALA A 379 17.51 8.30 -21.25
N ARG A 380 16.61 7.36 -20.96
CA ARG A 380 15.25 7.64 -20.51
C ARG A 380 15.25 8.24 -19.10
N CYS A 381 16.04 7.68 -18.18
CA CYS A 381 16.24 8.25 -16.84
C CYS A 381 16.69 9.72 -16.90
N THR A 382 17.67 10.01 -17.75
CA THR A 382 18.16 11.38 -18.01
C THR A 382 17.04 12.31 -18.51
N ALA A 383 16.24 11.85 -19.46
CA ALA A 383 15.13 12.64 -20.00
C ALA A 383 14.09 12.98 -18.92
N ILE A 384 13.75 12.01 -18.06
CA ILE A 384 12.82 12.21 -16.94
C ILE A 384 13.37 13.23 -15.95
N LEU A 385 14.63 13.10 -15.52
CA LEU A 385 15.24 14.02 -14.54
C LEU A 385 15.33 15.46 -15.07
N ARG A 386 15.65 15.63 -16.36
CA ARG A 386 15.65 16.95 -17.01
C ARG A 386 14.23 17.54 -17.07
N ALA A 387 13.24 16.74 -17.44
CA ALA A 387 11.85 17.16 -17.47
C ALA A 387 11.34 17.55 -16.07
N LEU A 388 11.64 16.74 -15.06
CA LEU A 388 11.29 17.02 -13.66
C LEU A 388 11.92 18.33 -13.18
N HIS A 389 13.21 18.53 -13.46
CA HIS A 389 13.90 19.78 -13.11
C HIS A 389 13.24 21.00 -13.76
N ALA A 390 12.99 20.96 -15.07
CA ALA A 390 12.36 22.04 -15.81
C ALA A 390 10.92 22.32 -15.33
N TRP A 391 10.19 21.26 -14.98
CA TRP A 391 8.82 21.34 -14.48
C TRP A 391 8.74 21.89 -13.06
N ALA A 392 9.66 21.52 -12.18
CA ALA A 392 9.70 21.93 -10.78
C ALA A 392 10.23 23.37 -10.57
N ALA A 393 11.14 23.83 -11.43
CA ALA A 393 11.73 25.18 -11.37
C ALA A 393 10.70 26.33 -11.27
N PRO A 394 9.70 26.46 -12.16
CA PRO A 394 8.69 27.52 -12.06
C PRO A 394 7.77 27.37 -10.84
N ARG A 395 7.78 26.21 -10.17
CA ARG A 395 7.02 25.93 -8.95
C ARG A 395 7.83 26.20 -7.68
N GLY A 396 9.02 26.80 -7.81
CA GLY A 396 9.86 27.21 -6.70
C GLY A 396 10.78 26.12 -6.16
N TYR A 397 10.96 25.00 -6.87
CA TYR A 397 11.83 23.90 -6.45
C TYR A 397 13.00 23.69 -7.42
N GLN A 398 14.13 23.23 -6.90
CA GLN A 398 15.27 22.80 -7.70
C GLN A 398 15.58 21.34 -7.42
N LEU A 399 15.75 20.58 -8.49
CA LEU A 399 16.26 19.22 -8.44
C LEU A 399 17.78 19.26 -8.22
N ILE A 400 18.25 18.55 -7.21
CA ILE A 400 19.66 18.43 -6.84
C ILE A 400 20.04 16.95 -6.96
N ASP A 401 21.04 16.68 -7.78
CA ASP A 401 21.65 15.36 -7.93
C ASP A 401 22.62 15.11 -6.76
N LEU A 402 22.51 13.96 -6.12
CA LEU A 402 23.36 13.54 -4.99
C LEU A 402 24.32 12.46 -5.50
N ASP A 403 25.55 12.85 -5.85
CA ASP A 403 26.52 12.00 -6.53
C ASP A 403 27.33 11.16 -5.54
N ASP A 404 27.18 9.85 -5.56
CA ASP A 404 28.05 8.90 -4.85
C ASP A 404 29.09 8.24 -5.75
N GLN A 405 29.19 8.68 -7.01
CA GLN A 405 30.05 8.11 -8.04
C GLN A 405 29.65 6.69 -8.48
N ASP A 406 28.44 6.25 -8.18
CA ASP A 406 27.85 5.04 -8.76
C ASP A 406 27.12 5.35 -10.09
N ASP A 407 26.65 4.32 -10.78
CA ASP A 407 25.84 4.43 -11.99
C ASP A 407 24.34 4.63 -11.72
N ALA A 408 23.95 4.63 -10.44
CA ALA A 408 22.58 4.85 -9.98
C ALA A 408 22.18 6.33 -9.98
N TRP A 409 20.87 6.58 -10.09
CA TRP A 409 20.28 7.91 -10.12
C TRP A 409 19.77 8.33 -8.74
N HIS A 410 20.31 9.43 -8.23
CA HIS A 410 20.03 9.91 -6.88
C HIS A 410 19.72 11.41 -6.89
N ALA A 411 18.51 11.79 -6.49
CA ALA A 411 18.12 13.20 -6.52
C ALA A 411 17.05 13.56 -5.49
N VAL A 412 17.02 14.83 -5.10
CA VAL A 412 16.00 15.41 -4.23
C VAL A 412 15.48 16.74 -4.79
N LEU A 413 14.24 17.09 -4.46
CA LEU A 413 13.68 18.43 -4.73
C LEU A 413 13.77 19.30 -3.48
N VAL A 414 14.48 20.42 -3.58
CA VAL A 414 14.64 21.40 -2.49
C VAL A 414 14.05 22.73 -2.93
N LYS A 415 13.37 23.43 -2.01
CA LYS A 415 12.87 24.79 -2.30
C LYS A 415 14.02 25.71 -2.69
N THR A 416 13.78 26.52 -3.70
CA THR A 416 14.77 27.45 -4.27
C THR A 416 15.37 28.38 -3.22
N GLU A 417 14.55 28.84 -2.27
CA GLU A 417 14.99 29.75 -1.19
C GLU A 417 15.98 29.10 -0.19
N TYR A 418 16.00 27.77 -0.06
CA TYR A 418 16.89 27.02 0.84
C TYR A 418 18.00 26.27 0.10
N HIS A 419 18.17 26.53 -1.20
CA HIS A 419 19.13 25.79 -2.02
C HIS A 419 20.57 25.96 -1.52
N ASP A 420 21.01 27.21 -1.31
CA ASP A 420 22.39 27.48 -0.89
C ASP A 420 22.67 26.89 0.51
N GLU A 421 21.68 26.93 1.40
CA GLU A 421 21.76 26.28 2.72
C GLU A 421 21.93 24.76 2.57
N PHE A 422 21.14 24.14 1.69
CA PHE A 422 21.21 22.71 1.44
C PHE A 422 22.56 22.28 0.85
N LEU A 423 23.12 23.02 -0.10
CA LEU A 423 24.43 22.73 -0.67
C LEU A 423 25.55 22.85 0.37
N ALA A 424 25.52 23.88 1.20
CA ALA A 424 26.50 24.07 2.27
C ALA A 424 26.45 22.93 3.30
N LEU A 425 25.24 22.50 3.67
CA LEU A 425 25.03 21.34 4.55
C LEU A 425 25.50 20.05 3.89
N SER A 426 25.22 19.85 2.61
CA SER A 426 25.67 18.68 1.83
C SER A 426 27.19 18.57 1.86
N GLN A 427 27.88 19.68 1.58
CA GLN A 427 29.34 19.74 1.63
C GLN A 427 29.89 19.44 3.03
N ALA A 428 29.28 19.99 4.08
CA ALA A 428 29.69 19.73 5.46
C ALA A 428 29.52 18.26 5.86
N LEU A 429 28.52 17.59 5.30
CA LEU A 429 28.23 16.17 5.51
C LEU A 429 29.09 15.24 4.64
N GLY A 430 29.88 15.79 3.72
CA GLY A 430 30.71 15.03 2.78
C GLY A 430 29.96 14.51 1.55
N LEU A 431 28.78 15.04 1.26
CA LEU A 431 27.98 14.69 0.09
C LEU A 431 28.39 15.54 -1.12
N ARG A 432 28.59 14.89 -2.26
CA ARG A 432 28.80 15.58 -3.53
C ARG A 432 27.43 15.87 -4.16
N THR A 433 27.29 17.07 -4.69
CA THR A 433 26.05 17.50 -5.34
C THR A 433 26.34 18.05 -6.72
N ARG A 434 25.43 17.82 -7.65
CA ARG A 434 25.50 18.36 -9.02
C ARG A 434 24.15 18.96 -9.40
N LYS A 435 24.18 19.94 -10.31
CA LYS A 435 22.93 20.35 -10.97
C LYS A 435 22.59 19.35 -12.07
N PRO A 436 21.30 19.09 -12.35
CA PRO A 436 20.89 18.24 -13.48
C PRO A 436 21.52 18.62 -14.82
N GLN A 437 21.66 19.92 -15.11
CA GLN A 437 22.32 20.37 -16.34
C GLN A 437 23.82 20.05 -16.39
N GLN A 438 24.46 19.74 -15.25
CA GLN A 438 25.88 19.40 -15.16
C GLN A 438 26.09 17.88 -15.01
N ALA A 439 25.12 17.18 -14.44
CA ALA A 439 25.18 15.75 -14.17
C ALA A 439 24.82 14.89 -15.39
N TYR A 440 23.98 15.41 -16.29
CA TYR A 440 23.32 14.60 -17.32
C TYR A 440 23.68 15.00 -18.74
N LEU A 441 24.82 15.66 -18.99
CA LEU A 441 25.23 16.16 -20.31
C LEU A 441 26.00 15.15 -21.19
N ASP A 442 26.35 13.99 -20.65
CA ASP A 442 27.13 12.97 -21.34
C ASP A 442 26.27 11.84 -21.91
#